data_AF-A0A973T2V7-F1
#
_entry.id   AF-A0A973T2V7-F1
#
_cell.length_a   1.000
_cell.length_b   1.000
_cell.length_c   1.000
_cell.angle_alpha   90.00
_cell.angle_beta   90.00
_cell.angle_gamma   90.00
#
_symmetry.space_group_name_H-M   'P 1'
#
loop_
_entity.id
_entity.type
_entity.pdbx_description
1 polymer ?
#
loop_
_entity_poly.entity_id
_entity_poly.type
_entity_poly.pdbx_seq_one_letter_code
_entity_poly.pdbx_strand_id
1 'polypeptide(L)'
;MRREMRQAMVHSFIAHTSPGRSRVFALVKDSYDQLEAVTTLGADDLHLTTELVDALNCFLYDRDQAALNSLLEVFPKPVRMAVQQYVKNKCAPVMGAFNECGPIDVVRGAVYFSGVSDDLEEYLDGAYMIGLGVRVSNQRSEDGDVGWVLQLLSDEVSVPASAEPRTWELPSDVKLLQTWTSAQLLEGRGPVSSALSVAEAASSQGHWVRIHTLLHSDLDVDFEGSGSSEFVVDIFDAPIPLEDLDD
;
A
#
# COMPACT_ATOMS: atom_id res chain seq x y z
N MET A 1 26.67 -14.12 11.27
CA MET A 1 26.57 -12.76 10.70
C MET A 1 26.04 -12.88 9.28
N ARG A 2 24.72 -13.05 9.14
CA ARG A 2 24.06 -13.02 7.83
C ARG A 2 23.71 -11.56 7.58
N ARG A 3 24.14 -11.03 6.44
CA ARG A 3 23.86 -9.65 6.03
C ARG A 3 22.40 -9.63 5.62
N GLU A 4 21.54 -9.07 6.46
CA GLU A 4 20.12 -8.82 6.16
C GLU A 4 20.02 -8.05 4.84
N MET A 5 19.30 -8.62 3.87
CA MET A 5 18.91 -7.90 2.66
C MET A 5 17.54 -7.29 2.94
N ARG A 6 17.51 -6.06 3.47
CA ARG A 6 16.31 -5.23 3.33
C ARG A 6 16.00 -5.15 1.84
N GLN A 7 14.79 -5.50 1.44
CA GLN A 7 14.40 -5.39 0.03
C GLN A 7 14.47 -3.92 -0.35
N ALA A 8 15.42 -3.61 -1.24
CA ALA A 8 15.65 -2.27 -1.73
C ALA A 8 14.43 -1.85 -2.56
N MET A 9 13.74 -0.79 -2.12
CA MET A 9 12.43 -0.42 -2.64
C MET A 9 12.54 0.76 -3.60
N VAL A 10 11.99 0.64 -4.79
CA VAL A 10 11.97 1.72 -5.78
C VAL A 10 10.87 2.71 -5.40
N HIS A 11 11.24 3.96 -5.10
CA HIS A 11 10.27 4.99 -4.71
C HIS A 11 9.89 5.92 -5.86
N SER A 12 10.79 6.13 -6.82
CA SER A 12 10.51 6.91 -8.01
C SER A 12 11.49 6.58 -9.12
N PHE A 13 11.13 6.98 -10.32
CA PHE A 13 12.01 7.00 -11.47
C PHE A 13 12.34 8.45 -11.83
N ILE A 14 13.59 8.68 -12.19
CA ILE A 14 14.09 9.98 -12.63
C ILE A 14 14.93 9.82 -13.90
N ALA A 15 15.03 10.86 -14.69
CA ALA A 15 15.93 10.88 -15.85
C ALA A 15 17.04 11.92 -15.69
N HIS A 16 18.23 11.55 -16.13
CA HIS A 16 19.33 12.48 -16.36
C HIS A 16 19.62 12.57 -17.86
N THR A 17 19.30 13.73 -18.44
CA THR A 17 19.48 14.00 -19.86
C THR A 17 20.81 14.69 -20.12
N SER A 18 21.56 14.14 -21.07
CA SER A 18 22.81 14.68 -21.59
C SER A 18 22.71 14.83 -23.12
N PRO A 19 23.60 15.58 -23.78
CA PRO A 19 23.56 15.70 -25.24
C PRO A 19 23.55 14.34 -25.94
N GLY A 20 22.46 14.03 -26.63
CA GLY A 20 22.27 12.80 -27.39
C GLY A 20 21.92 11.54 -26.59
N ARG A 21 21.75 11.61 -25.25
CA ARG A 21 21.35 10.46 -24.42
C ARG A 21 20.57 10.87 -23.18
N SER A 22 19.52 10.12 -22.85
CA SER A 22 18.79 10.25 -21.59
C SER A 22 18.87 8.94 -20.82
N ARG A 23 19.35 8.98 -19.58
CA ARG A 23 19.45 7.80 -18.71
C ARG A 23 18.34 7.85 -17.69
N VAL A 24 17.54 6.78 -17.62
CA VAL A 24 16.50 6.62 -16.61
C VAL A 24 17.04 5.80 -15.46
N PHE A 25 16.84 6.30 -14.25
CA PHE A 25 17.23 5.68 -12.99
C PHE A 25 16.01 5.43 -12.13
N ALA A 26 16.05 4.35 -11.37
CA ALA A 26 15.21 4.12 -10.22
C ALA A 26 15.91 4.68 -8.99
N LEU A 27 15.21 5.50 -8.22
CA LEU A 27 15.67 5.93 -6.92
C LEU A 27 15.20 4.90 -5.89
N VAL A 28 16.18 4.17 -5.36
CA VAL A 28 15.99 3.02 -4.49
C VAL A 28 16.30 3.45 -3.07
N LYS A 29 15.30 3.29 -2.19
CA LYS A 29 15.39 3.58 -0.77
C LYS A 29 16.01 2.37 -0.06
N ASP A 30 17.20 2.58 0.46
CA ASP A 30 17.91 1.70 1.40
C ASP A 30 18.60 2.61 2.44
N SER A 31 19.46 2.06 3.30
CA SER A 31 20.30 2.75 4.29
C SER A 31 21.05 3.97 3.73
N TYR A 32 21.26 3.99 2.41
CA TYR A 32 21.72 5.13 1.62
C TYR A 32 20.86 5.16 0.36
N ASP A 33 20.30 6.32 0.00
CA ASP A 33 19.56 6.45 -1.27
C ASP A 33 20.48 6.07 -2.45
N GLN A 34 20.03 5.15 -3.31
CA GLN A 34 20.80 4.66 -4.45
C GLN A 34 20.09 4.92 -5.76
N LEU A 35 20.85 5.26 -6.80
CA LEU A 35 20.34 5.33 -8.17
C LEU A 35 20.70 4.04 -8.91
N GLU A 36 19.69 3.24 -9.22
CA GLU A 36 19.84 2.07 -10.08
C GLU A 36 19.51 2.43 -11.53
N ALA A 37 20.37 2.07 -12.48
CA ALA A 37 20.11 2.34 -13.88
C ALA A 37 19.04 1.38 -14.42
N VAL A 38 17.99 1.93 -15.03
CA VAL A 38 16.87 1.17 -15.61
C VAL A 38 17.11 0.98 -17.10
N THR A 39 17.29 2.08 -17.82
CA THR A 39 17.44 2.08 -19.27
C THR A 39 18.08 3.39 -19.77
N THR A 40 18.34 3.47 -21.07
CA THR A 40 18.88 4.66 -21.73
C THR A 40 18.22 4.86 -23.08
N LEU A 41 17.71 6.07 -23.32
CA LEU A 41 17.22 6.51 -24.62
C LEU A 41 18.35 7.17 -25.43
N GLY A 42 18.38 6.85 -26.73
CA GLY A 42 19.31 7.45 -27.69
C GLY A 42 18.84 8.82 -28.17
N ALA A 43 19.65 9.46 -29.01
CA ALA A 43 19.39 10.81 -29.53
C ALA A 43 18.03 10.93 -30.23
N ASP A 44 17.64 9.90 -30.98
CA ASP A 44 16.40 9.88 -31.76
C ASP A 44 15.14 9.77 -30.87
N ASP A 45 15.29 9.23 -29.65
CA ASP A 45 14.18 8.93 -28.74
C ASP A 45 14.16 9.86 -27.51
N LEU A 46 15.03 10.88 -27.45
CA LEU A 46 15.13 11.78 -26.29
C LEU A 46 13.79 12.42 -25.89
N HIS A 47 12.96 12.72 -26.89
CA HIS A 47 11.64 13.34 -26.71
C HIS A 47 10.67 12.45 -25.90
N LEU A 48 10.90 11.14 -25.83
CA LEU A 48 10.08 10.19 -25.07
C LEU A 48 10.52 10.04 -23.61
N THR A 49 11.55 10.77 -23.17
CA THR A 49 12.12 10.63 -21.82
C THR A 49 11.09 10.90 -20.73
N THR A 50 10.38 12.02 -20.81
CA THR A 50 9.41 12.45 -19.79
C THR A 50 8.26 11.45 -19.73
N GLU A 51 7.71 11.07 -20.89
CA GLU A 51 6.63 10.10 -21.00
C GLU A 51 7.02 8.74 -20.37
N LEU A 52 8.26 8.28 -20.57
CA LEU A 52 8.73 7.05 -19.94
C LEU A 52 8.83 7.17 -18.41
N VAL A 53 9.35 8.29 -17.91
CA VAL A 53 9.50 8.52 -16.48
C VAL A 53 8.13 8.62 -15.81
N ASP A 54 7.19 9.35 -16.42
CA ASP A 54 5.84 9.50 -15.91
C ASP A 54 5.12 8.15 -15.90
N ALA A 55 5.16 7.39 -16.99
CA ALA A 55 4.55 6.06 -17.05
C ALA A 55 5.14 5.07 -16.03
N LEU A 56 6.44 5.14 -15.78
CA LEU A 56 7.11 4.32 -14.77
C LEU A 56 6.69 4.71 -13.35
N ASN A 57 6.52 6.00 -13.07
CA ASN A 57 6.04 6.48 -11.78
C ASN A 57 4.54 6.20 -11.58
N CYS A 58 3.70 6.38 -12.60
CA CYS A 58 2.32 5.93 -12.60
C CYS A 58 2.26 4.42 -12.37
N PHE A 59 3.11 3.63 -13.03
CA PHE A 59 3.19 2.19 -12.74
C PHE A 59 3.61 1.91 -11.30
N LEU A 60 4.48 2.71 -10.66
CA LEU A 60 4.73 2.51 -9.24
C LEU A 60 3.45 2.70 -8.44
N TYR A 61 2.64 3.71 -8.74
CA TYR A 61 1.42 4.01 -8.02
C TYR A 61 0.26 3.05 -8.35
N ASP A 62 -0.13 2.94 -9.61
CA ASP A 62 -1.31 2.19 -10.07
C ASP A 62 -1.06 0.68 -10.25
N ARG A 63 0.23 0.29 -10.44
CA ARG A 63 0.70 -1.02 -10.96
C ARG A 63 -0.06 -1.57 -12.16
N ASP A 64 -0.67 -0.70 -12.97
CA ASP A 64 -1.30 -1.13 -14.21
C ASP A 64 -0.22 -1.57 -15.24
N GLN A 65 0.05 -2.87 -15.23
CA GLN A 65 1.00 -3.50 -16.14
C GLN A 65 0.53 -3.41 -17.59
N ALA A 66 -0.78 -3.35 -17.85
CA ALA A 66 -1.35 -3.25 -19.19
C ALA A 66 -1.20 -1.83 -19.76
N ALA A 67 -1.46 -0.79 -18.95
CA ALA A 67 -1.18 0.60 -19.31
C ALA A 67 0.30 0.81 -19.59
N LEU A 68 1.18 0.33 -18.70
CA LEU A 68 2.63 0.40 -18.92
C LEU A 68 3.04 -0.32 -20.21
N ASN A 69 2.55 -1.53 -20.46
CA ASN A 69 2.89 -2.27 -21.68
C ASN A 69 2.41 -1.58 -22.95
N SER A 70 1.21 -0.98 -22.93
CA SER A 70 0.65 -0.24 -24.06
C SER A 70 1.52 0.97 -24.42
N LEU A 71 1.95 1.72 -23.41
CA LEU A 71 2.86 2.86 -23.61
C LEU A 71 4.23 2.38 -24.11
N LEU A 72 4.77 1.29 -23.57
CA LEU A 72 6.05 0.74 -24.03
C LEU A 72 6.06 0.25 -25.49
N GLU A 73 4.90 0.13 -26.16
CA GLU A 73 4.84 -0.23 -27.57
C GLU A 73 5.46 0.81 -28.49
N VAL A 74 5.44 2.10 -28.10
CA VAL A 74 6.01 3.19 -28.90
C VAL A 74 7.53 3.34 -28.72
N PHE A 75 8.12 2.63 -27.76
CA PHE A 75 9.54 2.72 -27.43
C PHE A 75 10.38 1.70 -28.22
N PRO A 76 11.69 1.99 -28.43
CA PRO A 76 12.61 1.02 -29.00
C PRO A 76 12.59 -0.29 -28.21
N LYS A 77 12.62 -1.43 -28.93
CA LYS A 77 12.61 -2.78 -28.32
C LYS A 77 13.60 -2.95 -27.16
N PRO A 78 14.85 -2.46 -27.23
CA PRO A 78 15.78 -2.57 -26.10
C PRO A 78 15.32 -1.81 -24.85
N VAL A 79 14.71 -0.63 -25.02
CA VAL A 79 14.17 0.17 -23.92
C VAL A 79 13.01 -0.57 -23.26
N ARG A 80 12.05 -1.07 -24.06
CA ARG A 80 10.93 -1.87 -23.57
C ARG A 80 11.39 -3.09 -22.79
N MET A 81 12.32 -3.87 -23.34
CA MET A 81 12.83 -5.07 -22.67
C MET A 81 13.54 -4.75 -21.35
N ALA A 82 14.34 -3.69 -21.31
CA ALA A 82 15.04 -3.25 -20.09
C ALA A 82 14.04 -2.83 -19.00
N VAL A 83 13.03 -2.04 -19.36
CA VAL A 83 11.98 -1.60 -18.44
C VAL A 83 11.18 -2.79 -17.90
N GLN A 84 10.68 -3.66 -18.77
CA GLN A 84 9.92 -4.85 -18.36
C GLN A 84 10.73 -5.76 -17.44
N GLN A 85 12.01 -5.96 -17.75
CA GLN A 85 12.90 -6.76 -16.93
C GLN A 85 13.19 -6.10 -15.58
N TYR A 86 13.37 -4.77 -15.55
CA TYR A 86 13.60 -4.03 -14.31
C TYR A 86 12.37 -4.12 -13.40
N VAL A 87 11.19 -3.75 -13.91
CA VAL A 87 9.91 -3.81 -13.19
C VAL A 87 9.68 -5.21 -12.60
N LYS A 88 9.82 -6.25 -13.42
CA LYS A 88 9.64 -7.64 -12.97
C LYS A 88 10.55 -8.04 -11.81
N ASN A 89 11.79 -7.53 -11.79
CA ASN A 89 12.81 -7.97 -10.85
C ASN A 89 12.90 -7.10 -9.59
N LYS A 90 12.55 -5.81 -9.71
CA LYS A 90 12.86 -4.77 -8.71
C LYS A 90 11.63 -4.04 -8.20
N CYS A 91 10.51 -4.16 -8.91
CA CYS A 91 9.23 -3.59 -8.51
C CYS A 91 8.21 -4.69 -8.20
N ALA A 92 8.68 -5.89 -7.80
CA ALA A 92 7.80 -6.95 -7.35
C ALA A 92 6.99 -6.46 -6.13
N PRO A 93 5.69 -6.76 -6.04
CA PRO A 93 4.88 -6.36 -4.91
C PRO A 93 5.49 -6.95 -3.62
N VAL A 94 5.69 -6.09 -2.62
CA VAL A 94 6.01 -6.52 -1.26
C VAL A 94 4.70 -7.08 -0.69
N MET A 95 4.73 -8.32 -0.20
CA MET A 95 3.54 -8.97 0.35
C MET A 95 3.01 -8.21 1.58
N GLY A 96 1.69 -8.28 1.77
CA GLY A 96 0.95 -7.42 2.69
C GLY A 96 0.27 -6.21 2.04
N ALA A 97 0.18 -6.14 0.70
CA ALA A 97 -0.43 -5.04 -0.05
C ALA A 97 -1.72 -5.46 -0.78
N PHE A 98 -2.68 -4.54 -0.78
CA PHE A 98 -4.09 -4.59 -1.16
C PHE A 98 -4.41 -4.85 -2.65
N ASN A 99 -3.76 -5.83 -3.28
CA ASN A 99 -4.01 -6.24 -4.66
C ASN A 99 -3.34 -5.28 -5.67
N GLU A 100 -2.02 -5.23 -5.63
CA GLU A 100 -1.24 -4.58 -6.69
C GLU A 100 -1.50 -3.06 -6.84
N CYS A 101 -2.04 -2.30 -5.88
CA CYS A 101 -2.23 -0.84 -6.04
C CYS A 101 -1.11 0.01 -5.42
N GLY A 102 0.14 -0.34 -5.73
CA GLY A 102 1.29 0.52 -5.44
C GLY A 102 2.00 0.26 -4.09
N PRO A 103 3.19 0.85 -3.89
CA PRO A 103 3.93 0.72 -2.65
C PRO A 103 3.31 1.60 -1.56
N ILE A 104 3.00 0.99 -0.42
CA ILE A 104 2.61 1.72 0.78
C ILE A 104 3.72 1.53 1.81
N ASP A 105 4.39 2.62 2.19
CA ASP A 105 5.46 2.57 3.18
C ASP A 105 4.86 2.52 4.59
N VAL A 106 5.39 1.68 5.47
CA VAL A 106 5.16 1.83 6.91
C VAL A 106 5.99 3.03 7.39
N VAL A 107 5.35 4.19 7.56
CA VAL A 107 6.01 5.44 7.99
C VAL A 107 6.25 5.45 9.49
N ARG A 108 5.45 4.69 10.25
CA ARG A 108 5.68 4.44 11.67
C ARG A 108 5.49 2.98 12.00
N GLY A 109 6.54 2.38 12.56
CA GLY A 109 6.53 1.01 13.05
C GLY A 109 5.44 0.78 14.10
N ALA A 110 5.14 -0.50 14.33
CA ALA A 110 4.06 -0.97 15.20
C ALA A 110 4.02 -0.24 16.55
N VAL A 111 2.93 0.49 16.81
CA VAL A 111 2.60 1.04 18.14
C VAL A 111 1.60 0.10 18.80
N TYR A 112 1.94 -0.36 20.00
CA TYR A 112 1.09 -1.27 20.77
C TYR A 112 0.20 -0.51 21.76
N PHE A 113 -1.07 -0.91 21.82
CA PHE A 113 -2.06 -0.45 22.79
C PHE A 113 -2.66 -1.66 23.50
N SER A 114 -2.81 -1.59 24.82
CA SER A 114 -3.37 -2.70 25.62
C SER A 114 -4.89 -2.86 25.49
N GLY A 115 -5.55 -1.99 24.72
CA GLY A 115 -7.00 -1.98 24.57
C GLY A 115 -7.45 -0.83 23.65
N VAL A 116 -8.75 -0.80 23.36
CA VAL A 116 -9.37 0.36 22.70
C VAL A 116 -9.42 1.49 23.73
N SER A 117 -8.69 2.56 23.48
CA SER A 117 -8.49 3.69 24.39
C SER A 117 -8.60 5.00 23.64
N ASP A 118 -8.85 6.09 24.37
CA ASP A 118 -8.89 7.44 23.81
C ASP A 118 -7.60 7.76 23.02
N ASP A 119 -6.43 7.30 23.50
CA ASP A 119 -5.15 7.45 22.79
C ASP A 119 -5.16 6.75 21.41
N LEU A 120 -5.70 5.53 21.31
CA LEU A 120 -5.81 4.82 20.04
C LEU A 120 -6.77 5.55 19.08
N GLU A 121 -7.90 6.05 19.61
CA GLU A 121 -8.87 6.85 18.85
C GLU A 121 -8.24 8.14 18.31
N GLU A 122 -7.53 8.89 19.16
CA GLU A 122 -6.80 10.11 18.75
C GLU A 122 -5.74 9.83 17.69
N TYR A 123 -5.02 8.70 17.78
CA TYR A 123 -4.04 8.31 16.76
C TYR A 123 -4.68 8.03 15.41
N LEU A 124 -5.81 7.32 15.40
CA LEU A 124 -6.55 7.00 14.18
C LEU A 124 -7.20 8.24 13.56
N ASP A 125 -7.80 9.10 14.39
CA ASP A 125 -8.37 10.36 13.94
C ASP A 125 -7.28 11.29 13.37
N GLY A 126 -6.16 11.38 14.07
CA GLY A 126 -5.00 12.15 13.61
C GLY A 126 -4.48 11.67 12.26
N ALA A 127 -4.33 10.35 12.07
CA ALA A 127 -3.87 9.76 10.81
C ALA A 127 -4.85 10.01 9.66
N TYR A 128 -6.14 9.82 9.90
CA TYR A 128 -7.21 10.09 8.94
C TYR A 128 -7.25 11.56 8.51
N MET A 129 -7.12 12.50 9.46
CA MET A 129 -7.19 13.94 9.19
C MET A 129 -6.01 14.48 8.36
N ILE A 130 -4.88 13.78 8.34
CA ILE A 130 -3.70 14.17 7.54
C ILE A 130 -3.52 13.28 6.30
N GLY A 131 -4.45 12.37 6.01
CA GLY A 131 -4.43 11.50 4.84
C GLY A 131 -3.35 10.40 4.89
N LEU A 132 -3.02 9.89 6.06
CA LEU A 132 -2.17 8.70 6.18
C LEU A 132 -3.04 7.44 6.17
N GLY A 133 -2.57 6.41 5.48
CA GLY A 133 -3.15 5.08 5.61
C GLY A 133 -2.93 4.53 7.03
N VAL A 134 -3.86 3.71 7.49
CA VAL A 134 -3.73 3.02 8.78
C VAL A 134 -3.95 1.54 8.62
N ARG A 135 -3.23 0.75 9.43
CA ARG A 135 -3.54 -0.64 9.68
C ARG A 135 -3.52 -0.87 11.18
N VAL A 136 -4.65 -1.27 11.73
CA VAL A 136 -4.75 -1.71 13.12
C VAL A 136 -5.19 -3.16 13.14
N SER A 137 -4.62 -3.98 14.00
CA SER A 137 -5.07 -5.37 14.17
C SER A 137 -5.05 -5.76 15.63
N ASN A 138 -6.01 -6.57 16.06
CA ASN A 138 -5.95 -7.14 17.40
C ASN A 138 -4.89 -8.25 17.44
N GLN A 139 -4.20 -8.34 18.57
CA GLN A 139 -3.26 -9.41 18.89
C GLN A 139 -3.68 -10.02 20.21
N ARG A 140 -3.40 -11.32 20.38
CA ARG A 140 -3.64 -12.02 21.64
C ARG A 140 -2.31 -12.45 22.23
N SER A 141 -2.08 -12.08 23.49
CA SER A 141 -0.95 -12.59 24.25
C SER A 141 -1.17 -14.06 24.62
N GLU A 142 -0.09 -14.73 25.05
CA GLU A 142 -0.18 -16.10 25.58
C GLU A 142 -1.10 -16.20 26.81
N ASP A 143 -1.22 -15.12 27.57
CA ASP A 143 -2.11 -15.02 28.74
C ASP A 143 -3.59 -14.77 28.35
N GLY A 144 -3.87 -14.60 27.05
CA GLY A 144 -5.21 -14.38 26.50
C GLY A 144 -5.65 -12.91 26.48
N ASP A 145 -4.77 -11.98 26.87
CA ASP A 145 -5.06 -10.55 26.81
C ASP A 145 -5.08 -10.08 25.35
N VAL A 146 -6.04 -9.21 25.03
CA VAL A 146 -6.17 -8.63 23.70
C VAL A 146 -5.49 -7.27 23.66
N GLY A 147 -4.41 -7.17 22.87
CA GLY A 147 -3.78 -5.91 22.49
C GLY A 147 -4.17 -5.47 21.09
N TRP A 148 -3.78 -4.26 20.73
CA TRP A 148 -3.98 -3.67 19.41
C TRP A 148 -2.67 -3.13 18.88
N VAL A 149 -2.31 -3.52 17.67
CA VAL A 149 -1.11 -3.06 17.00
C VAL A 149 -1.50 -2.15 15.85
N LEU A 150 -1.01 -0.91 15.89
CA LEU A 150 -1.23 0.11 14.88
C LEU A 150 0.04 0.34 14.06
N GLN A 151 -0.11 0.37 12.75
CA GLN A 151 0.89 0.77 11.78
C GLN A 151 0.37 1.99 11.02
N LEU A 152 1.21 3.01 10.88
CA LEU A 152 0.92 4.15 10.00
C LEU A 152 1.59 3.95 8.67
N LEU A 153 0.84 4.25 7.63
CA LEU A 153 1.20 4.06 6.24
C LEU A 153 1.37 5.42 5.56
N SER A 154 2.19 5.48 4.52
CA SER A 154 2.53 6.74 3.84
C SER A 154 1.37 7.42 3.14
N ASP A 155 0.36 6.63 2.77
CA ASP A 155 -0.80 7.07 2.02
C ASP A 155 -1.96 6.11 2.24
N GLU A 156 -3.17 6.55 1.91
CA GLU A 156 -4.35 5.69 1.81
C GLU A 156 -4.29 4.87 0.52
N VAL A 157 -4.85 3.66 0.56
CA VAL A 157 -4.88 2.81 -0.64
C VAL A 157 -6.06 3.21 -1.50
N SER A 158 -5.81 3.63 -2.74
CA SER A 158 -6.88 3.84 -3.71
C SER A 158 -7.39 2.49 -4.21
N VAL A 159 -8.67 2.19 -3.99
CA VAL A 159 -9.29 0.92 -4.37
C VAL A 159 -10.37 1.17 -5.42
N PRO A 160 -10.27 0.59 -6.63
CA PRO A 160 -11.26 0.76 -7.68
C PRO A 160 -12.59 0.09 -7.30
N ALA A 161 -13.70 0.60 -7.84
CA ALA A 161 -15.03 0.06 -7.59
C ALA A 161 -15.16 -1.42 -7.99
N SER A 162 -14.43 -1.86 -9.00
CA SER A 162 -14.43 -3.24 -9.48
C SER A 162 -13.55 -4.23 -8.70
N ALA A 163 -12.73 -3.77 -7.73
CA ALA A 163 -11.83 -4.66 -6.99
C ALA A 163 -12.61 -5.70 -6.17
N GLU A 164 -12.21 -6.97 -6.26
CA GLU A 164 -12.66 -8.06 -5.37
C GLU A 164 -11.45 -8.93 -4.97
N PRO A 165 -11.12 -9.05 -3.66
CA PRO A 165 -11.74 -8.36 -2.53
C PRO A 165 -11.34 -6.87 -2.51
N ARG A 166 -12.25 -5.98 -2.05
CA ARG A 166 -11.91 -4.58 -1.73
C ARG A 166 -11.14 -4.46 -0.41
N THR A 167 -10.46 -5.52 0.01
CA THR A 167 -9.74 -5.69 1.29
C THR A 167 -8.39 -6.35 1.00
N TRP A 168 -7.37 -6.24 1.87
CA TRP A 168 -6.10 -6.97 1.65
C TRP A 168 -6.39 -8.45 1.49
N GLU A 169 -5.75 -9.06 0.50
CA GLU A 169 -5.77 -10.51 0.34
C GLU A 169 -5.42 -11.19 1.67
N LEU A 170 -6.27 -12.14 2.04
CA LEU A 170 -6.08 -12.90 3.25
C LEU A 170 -5.29 -14.17 2.93
N PRO A 171 -4.47 -14.64 3.88
CA PRO A 171 -3.93 -15.99 3.80
C PRO A 171 -5.05 -16.99 3.50
N SER A 172 -4.77 -18.00 2.67
CA SER A 172 -5.78 -18.97 2.22
C SER A 172 -6.47 -19.75 3.37
N ASP A 173 -5.84 -19.78 4.53
CA ASP A 173 -6.29 -20.42 5.77
C ASP A 173 -7.08 -19.48 6.71
N VAL A 174 -7.14 -18.18 6.40
CA VAL A 174 -7.93 -17.18 7.12
C VAL A 174 -9.24 -16.92 6.37
N LYS A 175 -10.38 -17.09 7.05
CA LYS A 175 -11.69 -16.83 6.46
C LYS A 175 -12.22 -15.47 6.89
N LEU A 176 -12.51 -14.61 5.92
CA LEU A 176 -13.30 -13.40 6.13
C LEU A 176 -14.73 -13.79 6.54
N LEU A 177 -15.12 -13.38 7.75
CA LEU A 177 -16.46 -13.59 8.28
C LEU A 177 -17.38 -12.42 7.93
N GLN A 178 -16.86 -11.21 8.05
CA GLN A 178 -17.61 -9.98 7.83
C GLN A 178 -16.66 -8.83 7.51
N THR A 179 -17.12 -7.91 6.66
CA THR A 179 -16.53 -6.58 6.47
C THR A 179 -17.58 -5.53 6.81
N TRP A 180 -17.18 -4.54 7.61
CA TRP A 180 -17.95 -3.32 7.87
C TRP A 180 -17.20 -2.13 7.29
N THR A 181 -17.91 -1.10 6.82
CA THR A 181 -17.30 0.15 6.34
C THR A 181 -17.96 1.39 6.95
N SER A 182 -17.23 2.50 7.00
CA SER A 182 -17.73 3.77 7.53
C SER A 182 -18.84 4.41 6.69
N ALA A 183 -19.20 3.84 5.54
CA ALA A 183 -20.46 4.17 4.85
C ALA A 183 -21.69 3.86 5.73
N GLN A 184 -21.56 2.98 6.73
CA GLN A 184 -22.62 2.60 7.67
C GLN A 184 -22.23 2.97 9.11
N LEU A 185 -22.12 4.28 9.36
CA LEU A 185 -21.81 4.83 10.69
C LEU A 185 -22.77 4.32 11.76
N LEU A 186 -22.23 4.08 12.96
CA LEU A 186 -23.05 3.85 14.15
C LEU A 186 -23.70 5.16 14.59
N GLU A 187 -24.93 5.09 15.07
CA GLU A 187 -25.71 6.28 15.44
C GLU A 187 -24.96 7.15 16.47
N GLY A 188 -24.82 8.44 16.15
CA GLY A 188 -24.16 9.42 17.03
C GLY A 188 -22.64 9.30 17.11
N ARG A 189 -22.00 8.48 16.26
CA ARG A 189 -20.55 8.27 16.27
C ARG A 189 -19.89 8.71 14.95
N GLY A 190 -18.66 9.19 15.05
CA GLY A 190 -17.79 9.43 13.89
C GLY A 190 -17.28 8.13 13.27
N PRO A 191 -16.55 8.22 12.15
CA PRO A 191 -16.03 7.04 11.43
C PRO A 191 -15.04 6.23 12.28
N VAL A 192 -14.10 6.89 12.95
CA VAL A 192 -13.11 6.24 13.83
C VAL A 192 -13.80 5.53 15.00
N SER A 193 -14.63 6.25 15.76
CA SER A 193 -15.35 5.69 16.90
C SER A 193 -16.27 4.53 16.50
N SER A 194 -16.88 4.60 15.31
CA SER A 194 -17.68 3.49 14.75
C SER A 194 -16.81 2.27 14.44
N ALA A 195 -15.68 2.47 13.76
CA ALA A 195 -14.75 1.39 13.42
C ALA A 195 -14.21 0.69 14.68
N LEU A 196 -13.77 1.45 15.68
CA LEU A 196 -13.29 0.93 16.95
C LEU A 196 -14.39 0.16 17.71
N SER A 197 -15.63 0.65 17.70
CA SER A 197 -16.76 -0.04 18.35
C SER A 197 -17.08 -1.39 17.71
N VAL A 198 -17.07 -1.44 16.37
CA VAL A 198 -17.28 -2.70 15.63
C VAL A 198 -16.14 -3.67 15.92
N ALA A 199 -14.91 -3.16 15.91
CA ALA A 199 -13.71 -3.97 16.15
C ALA A 199 -13.66 -4.53 17.58
N GLU A 200 -13.96 -3.71 18.58
CA GLU A 200 -14.03 -4.13 19.98
C GLU A 200 -15.12 -5.19 20.19
N ALA A 201 -16.32 -4.97 19.61
CA ALA A 201 -17.42 -5.92 19.71
C ALA A 201 -17.06 -7.28 19.11
N ALA A 202 -16.47 -7.32 17.92
CA ALA A 202 -16.04 -8.56 17.27
C ALA A 202 -14.90 -9.24 18.05
N SER A 203 -13.92 -8.47 18.52
CA SER A 203 -12.81 -8.96 19.33
C SER A 203 -13.30 -9.61 20.64
N SER A 204 -14.29 -9.00 21.30
CA SER A 204 -14.91 -9.52 22.53
C SER A 204 -15.62 -10.86 22.33
N GLN A 205 -16.03 -11.18 21.10
CA GLN A 205 -16.64 -12.45 20.72
C GLN A 205 -15.62 -13.54 20.37
N GLY A 206 -14.32 -13.23 20.50
CA GLY A 206 -13.26 -14.17 20.18
C GLY A 206 -12.80 -14.12 18.72
N HIS A 207 -13.21 -13.12 17.93
CA HIS A 207 -12.76 -12.94 16.55
C HIS A 207 -11.46 -12.14 16.42
N TRP A 208 -10.82 -12.31 15.26
CA TRP A 208 -9.68 -11.51 14.83
C TRP A 208 -10.17 -10.36 13.98
N VAL A 209 -9.56 -9.20 14.15
CA VAL A 209 -10.05 -7.96 13.54
C VAL A 209 -8.89 -7.16 12.97
N ARG A 210 -9.14 -6.56 11.81
CA ARG A 210 -8.26 -5.59 11.19
C ARG A 210 -9.05 -4.34 10.82
N ILE A 211 -8.57 -3.18 11.25
CA ILE A 211 -9.06 -1.86 10.83
C ILE A 211 -8.09 -1.29 9.82
N HIS A 212 -8.60 -0.68 8.77
CA HIS A 212 -7.79 0.07 7.80
C HIS A 212 -8.56 1.18 7.11
N THR A 213 -7.82 2.03 6.42
CA THR A 213 -8.38 3.07 5.55
C THR A 213 -8.12 2.73 4.08
N LEU A 214 -9.12 3.02 3.26
CA LEU A 214 -9.02 3.02 1.81
C LEU A 214 -9.63 4.29 1.26
N LEU A 215 -9.10 4.76 0.14
CA LEU A 215 -9.72 5.78 -0.68
C LEU A 215 -10.64 5.10 -1.67
N HIS A 216 -11.95 5.25 -1.47
CA HIS A 216 -12.96 4.66 -2.34
C HIS A 216 -13.19 5.58 -3.55
N SER A 217 -12.94 5.08 -4.77
CA SER A 217 -13.39 5.74 -5.99
C SER A 217 -14.68 5.09 -6.51
N ASP A 218 -15.67 5.92 -6.84
CA ASP A 218 -16.90 5.49 -7.52
C ASP A 218 -16.65 5.07 -8.99
N LEU A 219 -15.45 5.33 -9.51
CA LEU A 219 -15.05 5.07 -10.88
C LEU A 219 -13.76 4.26 -10.92
N ASP A 220 -13.69 3.29 -11.84
CA ASP A 220 -12.46 2.55 -12.14
C ASP A 220 -11.44 3.41 -12.93
N VAL A 221 -11.74 4.69 -13.16
CA VAL A 221 -10.93 5.65 -13.90
C VAL A 221 -10.93 6.98 -13.13
N ASP A 222 -9.77 7.59 -12.99
CA ASP A 222 -9.47 8.77 -12.16
C ASP A 222 -9.31 8.48 -10.65
N PHE A 223 -8.08 8.13 -10.26
CA PHE A 223 -7.65 8.00 -8.86
C PHE A 223 -7.26 9.36 -8.24
N GLU A 224 -7.16 10.43 -9.04
CA GLU A 224 -6.83 11.78 -8.59
C GLU A 224 -8.07 12.52 -8.07
N GLY A 225 -8.42 12.29 -6.80
CA GLY A 225 -9.05 13.33 -5.97
C GLY A 225 -10.57 13.41 -5.90
N SER A 226 -11.31 12.42 -6.40
CA SER A 226 -12.78 12.35 -6.21
C SER A 226 -13.26 11.26 -5.25
N GLY A 227 -12.33 10.50 -4.66
CA GLY A 227 -12.69 9.40 -3.77
C GLY A 227 -13.07 9.83 -2.34
N SER A 228 -13.87 9.02 -1.66
CA SER A 228 -14.14 9.17 -0.22
C SER A 228 -13.25 8.23 0.57
N SER A 229 -12.48 8.76 1.53
CA SER A 229 -11.77 7.92 2.48
C SER A 229 -12.77 7.19 3.38
N GLU A 230 -12.61 5.87 3.50
CA GLU A 230 -13.44 5.01 4.33
C GLU A 230 -12.58 4.22 5.31
N PHE A 231 -13.06 4.12 6.55
CA PHE A 231 -12.62 3.08 7.46
C PHE A 231 -13.31 1.77 7.13
N VAL A 232 -12.54 0.70 7.15
CA VAL A 232 -13.01 -0.65 6.95
C VAL A 232 -12.57 -1.51 8.11
N VAL A 233 -13.48 -2.36 8.59
CA VAL A 233 -13.23 -3.31 9.66
C VAL A 233 -13.51 -4.71 9.11
N ASP A 234 -12.45 -5.48 8.95
CA ASP A 234 -12.53 -6.87 8.54
C ASP A 234 -12.46 -7.78 9.77
N ILE A 235 -13.35 -8.77 9.82
CA ILE A 235 -13.49 -9.73 10.92
C ILE A 235 -13.22 -11.13 10.40
N PHE A 236 -12.37 -11.89 11.11
CA PHE A 236 -11.88 -13.21 10.70
C PHE A 236 -12.02 -14.25 11.81
N ASP A 237 -11.96 -15.53 11.41
CA ASP A 237 -11.97 -16.68 12.31
C ASP A 237 -10.58 -17.05 12.88
N ALA A 238 -9.51 -16.66 12.18
CA ALA A 238 -8.12 -16.99 12.53
C ALA A 238 -7.23 -15.73 12.51
N PRO A 239 -6.09 -15.73 13.25
CA PRO A 239 -5.15 -14.62 13.20
C PRO A 239 -4.56 -14.50 11.80
N ILE A 240 -4.40 -13.27 11.32
CA ILE A 240 -3.57 -13.01 10.14
C ILE A 240 -2.12 -13.17 10.60
N PRO A 241 -1.30 -14.05 9.99
CA PRO A 241 0.11 -14.14 10.27
C PRO A 241 0.71 -12.74 10.14
N LEU A 242 1.40 -12.32 11.19
CA LEU A 242 2.35 -11.22 11.06
C LEU A 242 3.44 -11.80 10.17
N GLU A 243 3.45 -11.51 8.86
CA GLU A 243 4.62 -11.82 8.04
C GLU A 243 5.82 -11.20 8.74
N ASP A 244 6.71 -12.03 9.30
CA ASP A 244 7.84 -11.65 10.19
C ASP A 244 8.09 -10.14 10.21
N LEU A 245 7.33 -9.42 11.04
CA LEU A 245 7.43 -7.97 11.23
C LEU A 245 8.56 -7.64 12.23
N ASP A 246 9.41 -8.62 12.54
CA ASP A 246 10.47 -8.57 13.54
C ASP A 246 11.84 -8.86 12.89
N ASP A 247 12.55 -7.77 12.56
CA ASP A 247 13.88 -7.36 13.07
C ASP A 247 14.57 -6.36 12.10
#